data_AF-A0A918JSR3-F1
#
_entry.id   AF-A0A918JSR3-F1
#
_cell.length_a   1.000
_cell.length_b   1.000
_cell.length_c   1.000
_cell.angle_alpha   90.00
_cell.angle_beta   90.00
_cell.angle_gamma   90.00
#
_symmetry.space_group_name_H-M   'P 1'
#
loop_
_entity.id
_entity.type
_entity.pdbx_description
1 polymer ?
#
loop_
_entity_poly.entity_id
_entity_poly.type
_entity_poly.pdbx_seq_one_letter_code
_entity_poly.pdbx_strand_id
1 'polypeptide(L)'
;MRKITHEQQFNSLQLDTKYHNIWDRGIHLFSINDQNRDFYYSFFYVDLLFVQVIYNKLTGDIITIKSFTDKSKLMFFLKEDFS
;
A
#
# COMPACT_ATOMS: atom_id res chain seq x y z
N MET A 1 -9.26 -32.42 3.71
CA MET A 1 -9.50 -30.98 3.95
C MET A 1 -8.19 -30.32 4.37
N ARG A 2 -7.63 -29.40 3.57
CA ARG A 2 -6.42 -28.64 3.94
C ARG A 2 -6.79 -27.66 5.06
N LYS A 3 -6.07 -27.70 6.19
CA LYS A 3 -6.20 -26.68 7.24
C LYS A 3 -5.66 -25.37 6.69
N ILE A 4 -6.56 -24.42 6.43
CA ILE A 4 -6.22 -23.06 6.04
C ILE A 4 -5.64 -22.38 7.30
N THR A 5 -4.42 -21.86 7.23
CA THR A 5 -3.82 -21.16 8.38
C THR A 5 -4.57 -19.86 8.66
N HIS A 6 -4.51 -19.34 9.89
CA HIS A 6 -5.11 -18.03 10.20
C HIS A 6 -4.53 -16.92 9.31
N GLU A 7 -3.26 -17.01 8.91
CA GLU A 7 -2.65 -16.14 7.90
C GLU A 7 -3.32 -16.28 6.53
N GLN A 8 -3.59 -17.51 6.08
CA GLN A 8 -4.29 -17.73 4.81
C GLN A 8 -5.75 -17.27 4.87
N GLN A 9 -6.44 -17.42 6.01
CA GLN A 9 -7.77 -16.83 6.21
C GLN A 9 -7.72 -15.29 6.25
N PHE A 10 -6.72 -14.73 6.93
CA PHE A 10 -6.50 -13.28 7.02
C PHE A 10 -6.16 -12.67 5.65
N ASN A 11 -5.41 -13.38 4.80
CA ASN A 11 -5.09 -13.01 3.43
C ASN A 11 -6.21 -13.32 2.43
N SER A 12 -7.20 -14.15 2.80
CA SER A 12 -8.36 -14.48 1.97
C SER A 12 -9.49 -13.43 2.03
N LEU A 13 -9.45 -12.55 3.04
CA LEU A 13 -10.29 -11.36 3.08
C LEU A 13 -9.78 -10.37 2.03
N GLN A 14 -10.67 -9.88 1.17
CA GLN A 14 -10.36 -8.84 0.18
C GLN A 14 -9.64 -7.69 0.89
N LEU A 15 -8.33 -7.59 0.64
CA LEU A 15 -7.46 -6.57 1.23
C LEU A 15 -8.09 -5.19 1.05
N ASP A 16 -8.72 -4.98 -0.10
CA ASP A 16 -9.48 -3.79 -0.43
C ASP A 16 -10.49 -3.40 0.66
N THR A 17 -11.46 -4.26 1.02
CA THR A 17 -12.48 -3.95 2.04
C THR A 17 -11.87 -3.69 3.43
N LYS A 18 -10.83 -4.43 3.79
CA LYS A 18 -10.20 -4.35 5.11
C LYS A 18 -9.42 -3.05 5.29
N TYR A 19 -8.71 -2.65 4.24
CA TYR A 19 -7.89 -1.46 4.29
C TYR A 19 -8.65 -0.20 3.86
N HIS A 20 -9.77 -0.31 3.13
CA HIS A 20 -10.67 0.82 2.82
C HIS A 20 -11.05 1.62 4.07
N ASN A 21 -11.46 0.93 5.13
CA ASN A 21 -11.79 1.59 6.42
C ASN A 21 -10.58 2.25 7.10
N ILE A 22 -9.36 1.75 6.84
CA ILE A 22 -8.12 2.33 7.36
C ILE A 22 -7.71 3.53 6.51
N TRP A 23 -7.92 3.48 5.19
CA TRP A 23 -7.69 4.58 4.26
C TRP A 23 -8.65 5.74 4.50
N ASP A 24 -9.93 5.46 4.77
CA ASP A 24 -10.93 6.48 5.13
C ASP A 24 -10.56 7.26 6.40
N ARG A 25 -9.75 6.66 7.27
CA ARG A 25 -9.21 7.31 8.47
C ARG A 25 -7.86 7.98 8.25
N GLY A 26 -7.20 7.68 7.14
CA GLY A 26 -5.88 8.18 6.78
C GLY A 26 -5.91 9.44 5.93
N ILE A 27 -4.80 10.18 5.94
CA ILE A 27 -4.58 11.27 5.00
C ILE A 27 -3.78 10.71 3.82
N HIS A 28 -4.36 10.71 2.62
CA HIS A 28 -3.59 10.45 1.41
C HIS A 28 -2.57 11.59 1.21
N LEU A 29 -1.30 11.21 1.05
CA LEU A 29 -0.21 12.16 0.88
C LEU A 29 0.08 12.40 -0.60
N PHE A 30 0.35 11.33 -1.34
CA PHE A 30 0.62 11.36 -2.78
C PHE A 30 0.63 9.94 -3.36
N SER A 31 0.54 9.86 -4.69
CA SER A 31 0.73 8.62 -5.44
C SER A 31 1.83 8.80 -6.48
N ILE A 32 2.58 7.74 -6.73
CA ILE A 32 3.65 7.66 -7.71
C ILE A 32 3.27 6.62 -8.74
N ASN A 33 3.24 7.05 -10.01
CA ASN A 33 3.11 6.16 -11.15
C ASN A 33 4.50 5.78 -11.65
N ASP A 34 4.96 4.57 -11.32
CA ASP A 34 6.27 4.06 -11.75
C ASP A 34 6.22 3.67 -13.22
N GLN A 35 6.70 4.50 -14.15
CA GLN A 35 6.55 4.23 -15.59
C GLN A 35 7.26 2.96 -16.06
N ASN A 36 8.23 2.49 -15.28
CA ASN A 36 9.05 1.33 -15.60
C ASN A 36 8.43 0.00 -15.12
N ARG A 37 7.30 0.05 -14.37
CA ARG A 37 6.66 -1.14 -13.80
C ARG A 37 5.14 -1.09 -13.92
N ASP A 38 4.50 -2.24 -13.84
CA ASP A 38 3.02 -2.37 -13.84
C ASP A 38 2.41 -2.07 -12.46
N PHE A 39 3.07 -1.26 -11.63
CA PHE A 39 2.61 -0.94 -10.28
C PHE A 39 2.59 0.56 -10.00
N TYR A 40 1.62 1.04 -9.23
CA TYR A 40 1.67 2.39 -8.65
C TYR A 40 1.80 2.32 -7.14
N TYR A 41 2.52 3.28 -6.57
CA TYR A 41 2.65 3.45 -5.12
C TYR A 41 1.67 4.53 -4.67
N SER A 42 0.97 4.32 -3.56
CA SER A 42 0.25 5.38 -2.86
C SER A 42 0.70 5.46 -1.42
N PHE A 43 0.88 6.67 -0.92
CA PHE A 43 1.36 6.93 0.41
C PHE A 43 0.28 7.61 1.24
N PHE A 44 0.07 7.10 2.45
CA PHE A 44 -0.91 7.60 3.40
C PHE A 44 -0.22 7.89 4.73
N TYR A 45 -0.82 8.78 5.52
CA TYR A 45 -0.50 8.97 6.92
C TYR A 45 -1.69 8.55 7.78
N VAL A 46 -1.49 7.51 8.58
CA VAL A 46 -2.53 6.87 9.41
C VAL A 46 -1.95 6.67 10.81
N ASP A 47 -2.61 7.19 11.85
CA ASP A 47 -2.23 6.95 13.26
C ASP A 47 -0.72 7.11 13.54
N LEU A 48 -0.13 8.21 13.06
CA LEU A 48 1.30 8.55 13.17
C LEU A 48 2.27 7.66 12.37
N LEU A 49 1.76 6.77 11.52
CA LEU A 49 2.52 5.92 10.62
C LEU A 49 2.35 6.37 9.17
N PHE A 50 3.44 6.32 8.42
CA PHE A 50 3.36 6.34 6.97
C PHE A 50 3.03 4.94 6.47
N VAL A 51 2.14 4.86 5.50
CA VAL A 51 1.73 3.61 4.89
C VAL A 51 1.92 3.71 3.38
N GLN A 52 2.74 2.83 2.84
CA GLN A 52 2.92 2.63 1.41
C GLN A 52 2.05 1.47 0.95
N VAL A 53 1.21 1.74 -0.04
CA VAL A 53 0.41 0.74 -0.72
C VAL A 53 0.91 0.60 -2.13
N ILE A 54 1.14 -0.64 -2.55
CA ILE A 54 1.57 -0.99 -3.91
C ILE A 54 0.38 -1.64 -4.59
N TYR A 55 -0.06 -1.06 -5.69
CA TYR A 55 -1.17 -1.55 -6.48
C TYR A 55 -0.69 -2.02 -7.84
N ASN A 56 -1.33 -3.05 -8.38
CA ASN A 56 -1.20 -3.43 -9.77
C ASN A 56 -1.97 -2.42 -10.65
N LYS A 57 -1.33 -1.84 -11.68
CA LYS A 57 -1.97 -0.90 -12.59
C LYS A 57 -3.01 -1.55 -13.50
N LEU A 58 -2.78 -2.80 -13.88
CA LEU A 58 -3.61 -3.52 -14.84
C LEU A 58 -4.88 -4.05 -14.18
N THR A 59 -4.76 -4.57 -12.96
CA THR A 59 -5.91 -5.19 -12.25
C THR A 59 -6.51 -4.30 -11.18
N GLY A 60 -5.79 -3.29 -10.71
CA GLY A 60 -6.20 -2.46 -9.56
C GLY A 60 -5.98 -3.12 -8.21
N ASP A 61 -5.50 -4.37 -8.18
CA ASP A 61 -5.34 -5.14 -6.93
C ASP A 61 -4.22 -4.58 -6.06
N ILE A 62 -4.43 -4.61 -4.75
CA ILE A 62 -3.38 -4.34 -3.76
C ILE A 62 -2.40 -5.53 -3.77
N ILE A 63 -1.17 -5.26 -4.18
CA ILE A 63 -0.08 -6.23 -4.17
C ILE A 63 0.53 -6.32 -2.77
N THR A 64 0.76 -5.17 -2.13
CA THR A 64 1.45 -5.12 -0.83
C THR A 64 1.14 -3.83 -0.10
N ILE A 65 1.11 -3.91 1.24
CA ILE A 65 1.04 -2.77 2.14
C ILE A 65 2.24 -2.82 3.08
N LYS A 66 2.94 -1.70 3.23
CA LYS A 66 4.08 -1.53 4.14
C LYS A 66 3.87 -0.31 5.01
N SER A 67 4.03 -0.44 6.32
CA SER A 67 4.07 0.70 7.23
C SER A 67 5.50 1.07 7.60
N PHE A 68 5.74 2.35 7.88
CA PHE A 68 7.01 2.87 8.35
C PHE A 68 6.80 4.19 9.11
N THR A 69 7.70 4.49 10.03
CA THR A 69 7.70 5.76 10.80
C THR A 69 8.70 6.78 10.24
N ASP A 70 9.73 6.31 9.54
CA ASP A 70 10.83 7.15 9.11
C ASP A 70 10.47 8.05 7.91
N LYS A 71 10.48 9.37 8.16
CA LYS A 71 10.25 10.40 7.15
C LYS A 71 11.31 10.36 6.04
N SER A 72 12.53 9.92 6.31
CA SER A 72 13.62 9.84 5.33
C SER A 72 13.26 8.91 4.17
N LYS A 73 12.59 7.79 4.49
CA LYS A 73 12.07 6.85 3.49
C LYS A 73 10.99 7.48 2.61
N LEU A 74 10.10 8.30 3.18
CA LEU A 74 9.13 9.06 2.39
C LEU A 74 9.83 10.06 1.45
N MET A 75 10.89 10.71 1.94
CA MET A 75 11.64 11.70 1.17
C MET A 75 12.42 11.10 0.02
N PHE A 76 12.86 9.85 0.13
CA PHE A 76 13.43 9.10 -1.00
C PHE A 76 12.43 9.01 -2.16
N PHE A 77 11.20 8.57 -1.89
CA PHE A 77 10.15 8.44 -2.92
C PHE A 77 9.73 9.77 -3.54
N LEU A 78 9.89 10.89 -2.84
CA LEU A 78 9.58 12.22 -3.40
C LEU A 78 10.72 12.83 -4.23
N LYS A 79 11.95 12.32 -4.07
CA LYS A 79 13.14 12.84 -4.76
C LYS A 79 13.54 11.99 -5.96
N GLU A 80 13.30 10.70 -5.90
CA GLU A 80 13.57 9.78 -7.00
C GLU A 80 12.67 10.11 -8.20
N ASP A 81 13.28 10.13 -9.38
CA ASP A 81 12.57 10.28 -10.64
C ASP A 81 12.11 8.89 -11.09
N PHE A 82 10.79 8.68 -11.09
CA PHE A 82 10.17 7.41 -11.54
C PHE A 82 9.77 7.48 -13.03
N SER A 83 10.40 8.39 -13.78
CA SER A 83 10.28 8.59 -15.23
C SER A 83 11.08 7.58 -16.05
#